data_AF-A0A1C7GNL6-F1
#
_entry.id   AF-A0A1C7GNL6-F1
#
_cell.length_a   1.000
_cell.length_b   1.000
_cell.length_c   1.000
_cell.angle_alpha   90.00
_cell.angle_beta   90.00
_cell.angle_gamma   90.00
#
_symmetry.space_group_name_H-M   'P 1'
#
loop_
_entity.id
_entity.type
_entity.pdbx_description
1 polymer ?
#
loop_
_entity_poly.entity_id
_entity_poly.type
_entity_poly.pdbx_seq_one_letter_code
_entity_poly.pdbx_strand_id
1 'polypeptide(L)'
;MKKFLRFVGELKNWGCLSFTGALCIYMAIDWLFGGEYIRYSLIVQLLAMCGVITLLQYVFFSGQVLKKPSYWLRLLIFCGLIFCVCGGFAWAFRWFPMDNPGAWVSFIVIFFVAFVVLCLGFEIYFRVLGKKYDQALGRRREQDGK
;
A
#
# COMPACT_ATOMS: atom_id res chain seq x y z
N MET A 1 17.33 10.47 17.77
CA MET A 1 16.57 9.39 18.46
C MET A 1 15.06 9.62 18.50
N LYS A 2 14.53 10.76 18.98
CA LYS A 2 13.06 11.02 19.01
C LYS A 2 12.36 10.91 17.64
N LYS A 3 13.01 11.36 16.55
CA LYS A 3 12.47 11.22 15.18
C LYS A 3 12.41 9.76 14.70
N PHE A 4 13.41 8.94 15.04
CA PHE A 4 13.48 7.53 14.66
C PHE A 4 12.44 6.68 15.40
N LEU A 5 12.23 6.91 16.70
CA LEU A 5 11.21 6.20 17.46
C LEU A 5 9.79 6.59 17.05
N ARG A 6 9.55 7.87 16.77
CA ARG A 6 8.26 8.33 16.22
C ARG A 6 8.01 7.75 14.83
N PHE A 7 9.06 7.66 14.02
CA PHE A 7 9.07 7.01 12.71
C PHE A 7 8.72 5.52 12.79
N VAL A 8 9.38 4.76 13.67
CA VAL A 8 9.05 3.34 13.90
C VAL A 8 7.60 3.20 14.40
N GLY A 9 7.14 4.12 15.24
CA GLY A 9 5.75 4.16 15.71
C GLY A 9 4.73 4.39 14.60
N GLU A 10 4.98 5.33 13.69
CA GLU A 10 4.13 5.58 12.53
C GLU A 10 4.15 4.37 11.59
N LEU A 11 5.33 3.84 11.24
CA LEU A 11 5.47 2.65 10.39
C LEU A 11 4.68 1.45 10.93
N LYS A 12 4.75 1.23 12.26
CA LYS A 12 3.96 0.20 12.93
C LYS A 12 2.46 0.42 12.74
N ASN A 13 1.98 1.65 12.88
CA ASN A 13 0.55 1.94 12.72
C ASN A 13 0.10 1.76 11.27
N TRP A 14 0.88 2.23 10.28
CA TRP A 14 0.56 2.03 8.86
C TRP A 14 0.57 0.54 8.47
N GLY A 15 1.57 -0.21 8.94
CA GLY A 15 1.67 -1.65 8.69
C GLY A 15 0.55 -2.44 9.36
N CYS A 16 0.20 -2.07 10.60
CA CYS A 16 -0.92 -2.67 11.32
C CYS A 16 -2.25 -2.39 10.61
N LEU A 17 -2.52 -1.15 10.20
CA LEU A 17 -3.72 -0.80 9.46
C LEU A 17 -3.81 -1.52 8.12
N SER A 18 -2.69 -1.62 7.38
CA SER A 18 -2.64 -2.37 6.12
C SER A 18 -2.91 -3.86 6.34
N PHE A 19 -2.32 -4.45 7.39
CA PHE A 19 -2.51 -5.85 7.73
C PHE A 19 -3.94 -6.15 8.18
N THR A 20 -4.51 -5.35 9.07
CA THR A 20 -5.90 -5.48 9.49
C THR A 20 -6.86 -5.31 8.32
N GLY A 21 -6.62 -4.32 7.45
CA GLY A 21 -7.41 -4.12 6.24
C GLY A 21 -7.37 -5.34 5.31
N ALA A 22 -6.17 -5.87 5.04
CA ALA A 22 -6.00 -7.06 4.22
C ALA A 22 -6.69 -8.29 4.80
N LEU A 23 -6.58 -8.51 6.12
CA LEU A 23 -7.28 -9.59 6.82
C LEU A 23 -8.80 -9.43 6.74
N CYS A 24 -9.35 -8.23 6.94
CA CYS A 24 -10.78 -7.99 6.83
C CYS A 24 -11.31 -8.28 5.42
N ILE A 25 -10.58 -7.87 4.38
CA ILE A 25 -10.93 -8.17 2.99
C ILE A 25 -10.89 -9.68 2.75
N TYR A 26 -9.84 -10.35 3.22
CA TYR A 26 -9.71 -11.80 3.08
C TYR A 26 -10.86 -12.52 3.79
N MET A 27 -11.17 -12.16 5.04
CA MET A 27 -12.29 -12.74 5.79
C MET A 27 -13.63 -12.51 5.11
N ALA A 28 -13.86 -11.32 4.53
CA ALA A 28 -15.10 -11.04 3.81
C ALA A 28 -15.24 -11.91 2.54
N ILE A 29 -14.15 -12.11 1.80
CA ILE A 29 -14.14 -13.01 0.64
C ILE A 29 -14.37 -14.46 1.08
N ASP A 30 -13.65 -14.92 2.11
CA ASP A 30 -13.77 -16.27 2.64
C ASP A 30 -15.20 -16.56 3.11
N TRP A 31 -15.83 -15.59 3.79
CA TRP A 31 -17.23 -15.67 4.20
C TRP A 31 -18.20 -15.77 3.01
N LEU A 32 -17.97 -15.03 1.92
CA LEU A 32 -18.80 -15.08 0.72
C LEU A 32 -18.64 -16.41 -0.07
N PHE A 33 -17.46 -17.02 0.00
CA PHE A 33 -17.13 -18.25 -0.72
C PHE A 33 -17.25 -19.53 0.13
N GLY A 34 -17.69 -19.41 1.40
CA GLY A 34 -17.93 -20.55 2.29
C GLY A 34 -16.67 -21.17 2.88
N GLY A 35 -15.59 -20.39 3.02
CA GLY A 35 -14.39 -20.84 3.73
C GLY A 35 -14.61 -20.92 5.23
N GLU A 36 -14.17 -22.01 5.85
CA GLU A 36 -14.35 -22.27 7.29
C GLU A 36 -13.07 -22.05 8.10
N TYR A 37 -11.89 -21.98 7.46
CA TYR A 37 -10.62 -21.94 8.17
C TYR A 37 -9.51 -21.21 7.40
N ILE A 38 -8.85 -20.29 8.11
CA ILE A 38 -7.65 -19.61 7.64
C ILE A 38 -6.43 -20.35 8.18
N ARG A 39 -5.55 -20.83 7.29
CA ARG A 39 -4.28 -21.44 7.68
C ARG A 39 -3.38 -20.40 8.35
N TYR A 40 -2.82 -20.74 9.52
CA TYR A 40 -1.87 -19.87 10.25
C TYR A 40 -0.68 -19.42 9.38
N SER A 41 -0.22 -20.28 8.47
CA SER A 41 0.87 -19.97 7.54
C SER A 41 0.50 -18.78 6.63
N LEU A 42 -0.74 -18.69 6.17
CA LEU A 42 -1.22 -17.60 5.30
C LEU A 42 -1.23 -16.27 6.08
N ILE A 43 -1.64 -16.29 7.35
CA ILE A 43 -1.64 -15.09 8.22
C ILE A 43 -0.22 -14.54 8.39
N VAL A 44 0.77 -15.41 8.64
CA VAL A 44 2.18 -15.01 8.79
C VAL A 44 2.76 -14.50 7.47
N GLN A 45 2.41 -15.14 6.35
CA GLN A 45 2.82 -14.68 5.02
C GLN A 45 2.23 -13.30 4.68
N LEU A 46 0.95 -13.08 5.00
CA LEU A 46 0.26 -11.82 4.79
C LEU A 46 0.86 -10.71 5.67
N LEU A 47 1.25 -11.04 6.90
CA LEU A 47 1.94 -10.13 7.80
C LEU A 47 3.32 -9.74 7.25
N ALA A 48 4.11 -10.72 6.80
CA ALA A 48 5.42 -10.49 6.20
C ALA A 48 5.29 -9.61 4.93
N MET A 49 4.33 -9.93 4.07
CA MET A 49 4.06 -9.19 2.84
C MET A 49 3.64 -7.74 3.14
N CYS A 50 2.70 -7.54 4.06
CA CYS A 50 2.29 -6.19 4.50
C CYS A 50 3.48 -5.42 5.07
N GLY A 51 4.32 -6.06 5.90
CA GLY A 51 5.54 -5.45 6.43
C GLY A 51 6.47 -4.94 5.33
N VAL A 52 6.76 -5.78 4.33
CA VAL A 52 7.61 -5.40 3.18
C VAL A 52 6.99 -4.27 2.37
N ILE A 53 5.69 -4.35 2.06
CA ILE A 53 4.98 -3.31 1.30
C ILE A 53 4.99 -1.98 2.04
N THR A 54 4.78 -1.98 3.37
CA THR A 54 4.76 -0.75 4.18
C THR A 54 6.15 -0.11 4.26
N LEU A 55 7.21 -0.93 4.38
CA LEU A 55 8.59 -0.44 4.30
C LEU A 55 8.88 0.18 2.93
N LEU A 56 8.42 -0.46 1.87
CA LEU A 56 8.59 0.04 0.51
C LEU A 56 7.81 1.35 0.27
N GLN A 57 6.57 1.44 0.75
CA GLN A 57 5.77 2.66 0.78
C GLN A 57 6.52 3.77 1.50
N TYR A 58 7.14 3.48 2.64
CA TYR A 58 7.91 4.46 3.37
C TYR A 58 9.10 4.98 2.55
N VAL A 59 9.95 4.10 2.02
CA VAL A 59 11.12 4.50 1.21
C VAL A 59 10.68 5.35 0.00
N PHE A 60 9.57 4.95 -0.64
CA PHE A 60 9.02 5.61 -1.81
C PHE A 60 7.98 6.71 -1.54
N PHE A 61 7.64 7.07 -0.31
CA PHE A 61 6.74 8.22 -0.06
C PHE A 61 7.24 9.17 1.03
N SER A 62 8.11 8.76 1.95
CA SER A 62 8.63 9.58 3.07
C SER A 62 9.50 10.79 2.67
N GLY A 63 9.76 10.97 1.37
CA GLY A 63 10.49 12.14 0.87
C GLY A 63 11.95 12.30 1.35
N GLN A 64 12.47 11.40 2.20
CA GLN A 64 13.82 11.48 2.77
C GLN A 64 14.93 11.06 1.78
N VAL A 65 14.63 10.29 0.72
CA VAL A 65 15.66 9.62 -0.10
C VAL A 65 15.71 10.07 -1.57
N LEU A 66 14.63 10.58 -2.16
CA LEU A 66 14.58 10.91 -3.59
C LEU A 66 14.35 12.41 -3.83
N LYS A 67 15.46 13.15 -4.00
CA LYS A 67 15.44 14.52 -4.52
C LYS A 67 14.98 14.48 -5.99
N LYS A 68 13.75 14.96 -6.25
CA LYS A 68 13.13 15.24 -7.56
C LYS A 68 13.17 14.14 -8.64
N PRO A 69 12.23 13.18 -8.62
CA PRO A 69 11.61 12.72 -9.86
C PRO A 69 10.11 13.05 -9.90
N SER A 70 9.52 13.09 -11.10
CA SER A 70 8.07 13.28 -11.31
C SER A 70 7.27 12.27 -10.48
N TYR A 71 6.20 12.72 -9.82
CA TYR A 71 5.30 11.91 -8.98
C TYR A 71 4.85 10.62 -9.69
N TRP A 72 4.58 10.70 -10.99
CA TRP A 72 4.21 9.58 -11.86
C TRP A 72 5.28 8.50 -11.97
N LEU A 73 6.56 8.89 -12.02
CA LEU A 73 7.67 7.95 -12.15
C LEU A 73 7.90 7.18 -10.84
N ARG A 74 7.74 7.86 -9.70
CA ARG A 74 7.81 7.24 -8.37
C ARG A 74 6.70 6.21 -8.18
N LEU A 75 5.49 6.53 -8.65
CA LEU A 75 4.35 5.65 -8.64
C LEU A 75 4.54 4.41 -9.54
N LEU A 76 5.07 4.59 -10.75
CA LEU A 76 5.37 3.49 -11.68
C LEU A 76 6.40 2.51 -11.12
N ILE A 77 7.51 3.03 -10.58
CA ILE A 77 8.55 2.19 -9.95
C ILE A 77 7.97 1.45 -8.73
N PHE A 78 7.17 2.13 -7.93
CA PHE A 78 6.50 1.55 -6.78
C PHE A 78 5.50 0.45 -7.18
N CYS A 79 4.74 0.65 -8.26
CA CYS A 79 3.86 -0.36 -8.85
C CYS A 79 4.64 -1.62 -9.24
N GLY A 80 5.74 -1.44 -9.98
CA GLY A 80 6.60 -2.55 -10.41
C GLY A 80 7.21 -3.31 -9.22
N LEU A 81 7.69 -2.60 -8.20
CA LEU A 81 8.26 -3.25 -7.02
C LEU A 81 7.22 -3.99 -6.19
N ILE A 82 6.03 -3.42 -5.96
CA ILE A 82 4.96 -4.18 -5.29
C ILE A 82 4.59 -5.39 -6.13
N PHE A 83 4.46 -5.26 -7.44
CA PHE A 83 4.16 -6.39 -8.31
C PHE A 83 5.20 -7.50 -8.17
N CYS A 84 6.49 -7.17 -8.16
CA CYS A 84 7.57 -8.14 -7.92
C CYS A 84 7.48 -8.77 -6.52
N VAL A 85 7.15 -8.01 -5.48
CA VAL A 85 6.97 -8.55 -4.12
C VAL A 85 5.77 -9.49 -4.06
N CYS A 86 4.62 -9.10 -4.60
CA CYS A 86 3.41 -9.94 -4.61
C CYS A 86 3.63 -11.20 -5.45
N GLY A 87 4.22 -11.06 -6.65
CA GLY A 87 4.56 -12.18 -7.51
C GLY A 87 5.59 -13.12 -6.90
N GLY A 88 6.62 -12.57 -6.24
CA GLY A 88 7.63 -13.35 -5.52
C GLY A 88 7.05 -14.14 -4.35
N PHE A 89 6.16 -13.55 -3.56
CA PHE A 89 5.43 -14.25 -2.50
C PHE A 89 4.48 -15.31 -3.08
N ALA A 90 3.71 -14.98 -4.13
CA ALA A 90 2.82 -15.93 -4.78
C ALA A 90 3.56 -17.15 -5.34
N TRP A 91 4.75 -16.94 -5.89
CA TRP A 91 5.62 -18.01 -6.40
C TRP A 91 6.25 -18.83 -5.26
N ALA A 92 6.86 -18.16 -4.27
CA ALA A 92 7.55 -18.81 -3.15
C ALA A 92 6.59 -19.65 -2.26
N PHE A 93 5.38 -19.16 -2.04
CA PHE A 93 4.37 -19.83 -1.21
C PHE A 93 3.36 -20.66 -2.02
N ARG A 94 3.56 -20.76 -3.35
CA ARG A 94 2.72 -21.52 -4.28
C ARG A 94 1.22 -21.22 -4.11
N TRP A 95 0.90 -19.94 -3.97
CA TRP A 95 -0.50 -19.49 -3.80
C TRP A 95 -1.38 -19.84 -4.99
N PHE A 96 -0.80 -19.87 -6.20
CA PHE A 96 -1.49 -20.26 -7.42
C PHE A 96 -0.87 -21.52 -8.05
N PRO A 97 -1.69 -22.43 -8.60
CA PRO A 97 -1.19 -23.58 -9.34
C PRO A 97 -0.38 -23.09 -10.56
N MET A 98 0.88 -23.50 -10.66
CA MET A 98 1.75 -23.15 -11.80
C MET A 98 1.26 -23.74 -13.13
N ASP A 99 0.48 -24.82 -13.08
CA ASP A 99 -0.08 -25.50 -14.25
C ASP A 99 -1.24 -24.73 -14.89
N ASN A 100 -1.84 -23.74 -14.21
CA ASN A 100 -2.93 -22.96 -14.75
C ASN A 100 -2.52 -21.50 -15.03
N PRO A 101 -2.08 -21.18 -16.27
CA PRO A 101 -1.71 -19.81 -16.62
C PRO A 101 -2.87 -18.82 -16.48
N GLY A 102 -4.13 -19.28 -16.54
CA GLY A 102 -5.30 -18.43 -16.35
C GLY A 102 -5.38 -17.82 -14.95
N ALA A 103 -4.93 -18.54 -13.91
CA ALA A 103 -4.90 -18.03 -12.53
C ALA A 103 -3.85 -16.93 -12.33
N TRP A 104 -2.74 -16.99 -13.07
CA TRP A 104 -1.71 -15.96 -13.05
C TRP A 104 -2.16 -14.71 -13.80
N VAL A 105 -2.87 -14.86 -14.92
CA VAL A 105 -3.44 -13.72 -15.66
C VAL A 105 -4.48 -12.99 -14.81
N SER A 106 -5.38 -13.71 -14.13
CA SER A 106 -6.37 -13.08 -13.25
C SER A 106 -5.72 -12.37 -12.08
N PHE A 107 -4.67 -12.94 -11.48
CA PHE A 107 -3.88 -12.27 -10.45
C PHE A 107 -3.29 -10.94 -10.95
N ILE A 108 -2.68 -10.92 -12.13
CA ILE A 108 -2.12 -9.69 -12.72
C ILE A 108 -3.23 -8.64 -12.91
N VAL A 109 -4.37 -9.02 -13.48
CA VAL A 109 -5.49 -8.10 -13.72
C VAL A 109 -6.02 -7.53 -12.41
N ILE A 110 -6.30 -8.38 -11.42
CA ILE A 110 -6.81 -7.95 -10.11
C ILE A 110 -5.80 -7.05 -9.42
N PHE A 111 -4.50 -7.38 -9.50
CA PHE A 111 -3.44 -6.57 -8.94
C PHE A 111 -3.43 -5.16 -9.52
N PHE A 112 -3.45 -5.02 -10.86
CA PHE A 112 -3.46 -3.71 -11.50
C PHE A 112 -4.73 -2.92 -11.18
N VAL A 113 -5.91 -3.57 -11.19
CA VAL A 113 -7.17 -2.91 -10.83
C VAL A 113 -7.12 -2.41 -9.38
N ALA A 114 -6.73 -3.24 -8.42
CA ALA A 114 -6.60 -2.85 -7.03
C ALA A 114 -5.57 -1.73 -6.84
N PHE A 115 -4.44 -1.82 -7.54
CA PHE A 115 -3.40 -0.80 -7.51
C PHE A 115 -3.92 0.54 -8.05
N VAL A 116 -4.64 0.55 -9.17
CA VAL A 116 -5.23 1.77 -9.75
C VAL A 116 -6.27 2.36 -8.79
N VAL A 117 -7.14 1.54 -8.20
CA VAL A 117 -8.15 2.01 -7.23
C VAL A 117 -7.49 2.66 -6.01
N LEU A 118 -6.49 1.99 -5.42
CA LEU A 118 -5.73 2.55 -4.29
C LEU A 118 -4.98 3.81 -4.69
N CYS A 119 -4.35 3.82 -5.87
CA CYS A 119 -3.62 4.97 -6.38
C CYS A 119 -4.54 6.18 -6.59
N LEU A 120 -5.69 5.99 -7.23
CA LEU A 120 -6.69 7.04 -7.41
C LEU A 120 -7.22 7.54 -6.06
N GLY A 121 -7.47 6.62 -5.12
CA GLY A 121 -7.87 6.97 -3.75
C GLY A 121 -6.83 7.86 -3.05
N PHE A 122 -5.55 7.50 -3.14
CA PHE A 122 -4.46 8.31 -2.61
C PHE A 122 -4.32 9.65 -3.34
N GLU A 123 -4.44 9.68 -4.67
CA GLU A 123 -4.34 10.91 -5.44
C GLU A 123 -5.46 11.89 -5.09
N ILE A 124 -6.69 11.39 -4.95
CA ILE A 124 -7.85 12.18 -4.49
C ILE A 124 -7.60 12.69 -3.07
N TYR A 125 -7.14 11.83 -2.17
CA TYR A 125 -6.80 12.22 -0.80
C TYR A 125 -5.74 13.33 -0.77
N PHE A 126 -4.67 13.20 -1.56
CA PHE A 126 -3.62 14.21 -1.68
C PHE A 126 -4.11 15.50 -2.34
N ARG A 127 -4.98 15.44 -3.36
CA ARG A 127 -5.59 16.65 -3.95
C ARG A 127 -6.48 17.38 -2.94
N VAL A 128 -7.28 16.66 -2.17
CA VAL A 128 -8.13 17.23 -1.11
C VAL A 128 -7.27 17.83 0.00
N LEU A 129 -6.19 17.15 0.38
CA LEU A 129 -5.25 17.65 1.40
C LEU A 129 -4.47 18.87 0.89
N GLY A 130 -4.06 18.87 -0.38
CA GLY A 130 -3.43 20.02 -1.06
C GLY A 130 -4.35 21.24 -1.07
N LYS A 131 -5.65 21.06 -1.35
CA LYS A 131 -6.66 22.14 -1.23
C LYS A 131 -6.77 22.67 0.21
N LYS A 132 -6.70 21.80 1.22
CA LYS A 132 -6.71 22.23 2.63
C LYS A 132 -5.44 22.98 3.03
N TYR A 133 -4.27 22.59 2.55
CA TYR A 133 -3.01 23.30 2.80
C TYR A 133 -2.97 24.66 2.10
N ASP A 134 -3.47 24.74 0.87
CA ASP A 134 -3.55 25.99 0.12
C ASP A 134 -4.53 26.98 0.77
N GLN A 135 -5.68 26.49 1.27
CA GLN A 135 -6.60 27.26 2.11
C GLN A 135 -6.00 27.70 3.46
N ALA A 136 -5.07 26.93 4.03
CA ALA A 136 -4.41 27.28 5.29
C ALA A 136 -3.29 28.30 5.08
N LEU A 137 -2.58 28.25 3.95
CA LEU A 137 -1.57 29.24 3.56
C LEU A 137 -2.20 30.56 3.11
N GLY A 138 -3.33 30.51 2.39
CA GLY A 138 -4.14 31.68 2.05
C GLY A 138 -4.59 32.45 3.30
N ARG A 139 -5.11 31.73 4.31
CA ARG A 139 -5.53 32.34 5.58
C ARG A 139 -4.39 32.96 6.39
N ARG A 140 -3.17 32.43 6.33
CA ARG A 140 -2.00 33.05 6.99
C ARG A 140 -1.50 34.27 6.24
N ARG A 141 -1.52 34.25 4.90
CA ARG A 141 -1.14 35.41 4.09
C ARG A 141 -2.15 36.56 4.21
N GLU A 142 -3.42 36.27 4.47
CA GLU A 142 -4.44 37.25 4.84
C GLU A 142 -4.29 37.79 6.28
N GLN A 143 -3.72 37.00 7.19
CA GLN A 143 -3.44 37.42 8.57
C GLN A 143 -2.13 38.19 8.73
N ASP A 144 -1.08 37.85 7.98
CA ASP A 144 0.23 38.55 7.95
C ASP A 144 0.26 39.72 6.94
N GLY A 145 -0.85 39.95 6.21
CA GLY A 145 -1.04 41.05 5.25
C GLY A 145 -1.74 42.29 5.83
N LYS A 146 -1.83 42.41 7.16
CA LYS A 146 -2.16 43.63 7.90
C LYS A 146 -1.02 43.95 8.86
#